data_AF-A0A832S754-F1
#
_entry.id   AF-A0A832S754-F1
#
_cell.length_a   1.000
_cell.length_b   1.000
_cell.length_c   1.000
_cell.angle_alpha   90.00
_cell.angle_beta   90.00
_cell.angle_gamma   90.00
#
_symmetry.space_group_name_H-M   'P 1'
#
loop_
_entity.id
_entity.type
_entity.pdbx_description
1 polymer ?
#
loop_
_entity_poly.entity_id
_entity_poly.type
_entity_poly.pdbx_seq_one_letter_code
_entity_poly.pdbx_strand_id
1 'polypeptide(L)'
;MKRKDPATKNQKYLAVFLAVTMFLSAFLIYFTATDSKTDNDNTPNSGADGELITVPFSQVPGKHVQHQFNSIADGLNMSPEGVTNAVYVDLQKTRGTPLEYVFGNEQTMNTSFSYGADVTKRYGASYGNESGFELHQIPEQEIDMPLNTQAMPYEGYQILDRTNGTYNIWNVVGSPSIIGPIQSVVSVIGVLEGNETSTTEYNQVLSQADLEGSIYQEVVKRTNSSEEISAEQYYRDLKKLDDGSYMQTSIYLNPDPEINEKISAYQANSSERGVTYNVTISENITKLVISSDFESIYNESNLLSI
;
A
#
# COMPACT_ATOMS: atom_id res chain seq x y z
N MET A 1 5.00 -46.41 2.73
CA MET A 1 4.73 -44.97 2.55
C MET A 1 4.57 -44.32 3.93
N LYS A 2 5.50 -43.47 4.35
CA LYS A 2 5.37 -42.72 5.61
C LYS A 2 4.38 -41.57 5.39
N ARG A 3 3.31 -41.52 6.18
CA ARG A 3 2.41 -40.36 6.26
C ARG A 3 3.25 -39.13 6.61
N LYS A 4 3.16 -38.06 5.81
CA LYS A 4 3.70 -36.75 6.19
C LYS A 4 2.90 -36.26 7.40
N ASP A 5 3.60 -35.87 8.45
CA ASP A 5 2.98 -35.24 9.61
C ASP A 5 2.30 -33.93 9.19
N PRO A 6 1.16 -33.56 9.81
CA PRO A 6 0.50 -32.30 9.53
C PRO A 6 1.42 -31.14 9.89
N ALA A 7 1.51 -30.13 9.01
CA ALA A 7 2.29 -28.93 9.25
C ALA A 7 1.92 -28.31 10.60
N THR A 8 2.92 -28.05 11.43
CA THR A 8 2.72 -27.40 12.73
C THR A 8 2.20 -25.97 12.54
N LYS A 9 1.44 -25.43 13.50
CA LYS A 9 0.84 -24.07 13.42
C LYS A 9 1.83 -23.01 12.91
N ASN A 10 3.10 -23.08 13.33
CA ASN A 10 4.16 -22.14 12.94
C ASN A 10 4.59 -22.26 11.47
N GLN A 11 4.50 -23.44 10.86
CA GLN A 11 4.74 -23.63 9.42
C GLN A 11 3.58 -23.10 8.57
N LYS A 12 2.36 -23.07 9.12
CA LYS A 12 1.20 -22.45 8.45
C LYS A 12 1.31 -20.93 8.46
N TYR A 13 1.71 -20.32 9.58
CA TYR A 13 2.01 -18.88 9.64
C TYR A 13 3.20 -18.50 8.74
N LEU A 14 4.20 -19.38 8.59
CA LEU A 14 5.33 -19.16 7.67
C LEU A 14 4.92 -19.25 6.19
N ALA A 15 3.95 -20.09 5.83
CA ALA A 15 3.40 -20.14 4.47
C ALA A 15 2.51 -18.93 4.16
N VAL A 16 1.75 -18.43 5.15
CA VAL A 16 1.03 -17.15 5.08
C VAL A 16 2.00 -15.99 4.90
N PHE A 17 3.10 -15.98 5.66
CA PHE A 17 4.19 -15.01 5.53
C PHE A 17 4.79 -15.01 4.12
N LEU A 18 5.09 -16.18 3.55
CA LEU A 18 5.67 -16.31 2.20
C LEU A 18 4.72 -15.86 1.08
N ALA A 19 3.42 -16.16 1.16
CA ALA A 19 2.44 -15.75 0.15
C ALA A 19 2.16 -14.24 0.19
N VAL A 20 2.10 -13.65 1.39
CA VAL A 20 1.91 -12.21 1.59
C VAL A 20 3.13 -11.41 1.12
N THR A 21 4.35 -11.91 1.31
CA THR A 21 5.54 -11.29 0.73
C THR A 21 5.55 -11.30 -0.79
N MET A 22 4.82 -12.18 -1.48
CA MET A 22 4.76 -12.18 -2.96
C MET A 22 3.84 -11.06 -3.50
N PHE A 23 2.78 -10.69 -2.78
CA PHE A 23 1.95 -9.52 -3.12
C PHE A 23 2.64 -8.19 -2.76
N LEU A 24 3.49 -8.18 -1.72
CA LEU A 24 4.24 -7.01 -1.25
C LEU A 24 5.64 -6.88 -1.88
N SER A 25 6.21 -7.92 -2.48
CA SER A 25 7.58 -7.86 -3.03
C SER A 25 7.71 -6.87 -4.17
N ALA A 26 6.62 -6.58 -4.91
CA ALA A 26 6.63 -5.51 -5.90
C ALA A 26 6.82 -4.11 -5.29
N PHE A 27 6.47 -3.90 -4.01
CA PHE A 27 6.67 -2.63 -3.30
C PHE A 27 8.08 -2.51 -2.70
N LEU A 28 8.68 -3.62 -2.23
CA LEU A 28 10.06 -3.61 -1.69
C LEU A 28 11.13 -3.54 -2.78
N ILE A 29 10.84 -4.02 -3.99
CA ILE A 29 11.79 -4.02 -5.11
C ILE A 29 12.18 -2.59 -5.54
N TYR A 30 11.33 -1.57 -5.31
CA TYR A 30 11.70 -0.18 -5.63
C TYR A 30 12.80 0.43 -4.75
N PHE A 31 13.00 -0.10 -3.54
CA PHE A 31 14.09 0.34 -2.67
C PHE A 31 15.30 -0.62 -2.68
N THR A 32 15.26 -1.70 -3.46
CA THR A 32 16.41 -2.59 -3.67
C THR A 32 16.84 -2.60 -5.13
N ALA A 33 17.73 -1.66 -5.46
CA ALA A 33 18.74 -1.74 -6.51
C ALA A 33 18.28 -2.18 -7.92
N THR A 34 18.25 -1.22 -8.83
CA THR A 34 18.61 -1.47 -10.22
C THR A 34 20.11 -1.85 -10.25
N ASP A 35 20.42 -3.14 -10.16
CA ASP A 35 21.70 -3.66 -10.62
C ASP A 35 21.53 -5.07 -11.19
N SER A 36 21.62 -5.15 -12.51
CA SER A 36 21.62 -6.40 -13.26
C SER A 36 23.00 -7.07 -13.18
N LYS A 37 23.10 -8.17 -12.43
CA LYS A 37 24.09 -9.29 -12.52
C LYS A 37 25.57 -8.89 -12.24
N THR A 38 26.39 -9.58 -11.44
CA THR A 38 26.53 -11.00 -11.12
C THR A 38 27.55 -11.16 -9.97
N ASP A 39 27.44 -12.26 -9.23
CA ASP A 39 28.43 -12.96 -8.39
C ASP A 39 28.79 -12.46 -6.97
N ASN A 40 28.55 -13.40 -6.05
CA ASN A 40 29.07 -13.60 -4.69
C ASN A 40 30.18 -12.64 -4.20
N ASP A 41 29.86 -11.87 -3.17
CA ASP A 41 30.51 -12.06 -1.86
C ASP A 41 29.69 -11.43 -0.72
N ASN A 42 29.57 -12.18 0.37
CA ASN A 42 28.99 -11.72 1.63
C ASN A 42 29.86 -10.59 2.20
N THR A 43 29.35 -9.36 2.13
CA THR A 43 29.76 -8.26 3.01
C THR A 43 28.54 -7.37 3.26
N PRO A 44 28.15 -7.13 4.53
CA PRO A 44 27.14 -6.10 4.82
C PRO A 44 27.81 -4.75 4.58
N ASN A 45 27.60 -4.16 3.41
CA ASN A 45 28.06 -2.79 3.16
C ASN A 45 27.13 -1.83 3.90
N SER A 46 27.66 -1.27 4.98
CA SER A 46 27.18 -0.10 5.72
C SER A 46 26.94 1.08 4.76
N GLY A 47 25.68 1.37 4.46
CA GLY A 47 25.27 2.55 3.70
C GLY A 47 24.95 3.71 4.66
N ALA A 48 25.78 4.76 4.57
CA ALA A 48 25.66 6.09 5.19
C ALA A 48 25.81 6.19 6.73
N ASP A 49 27.05 6.15 7.22
CA ASP A 49 27.46 6.68 8.54
C ASP A 49 27.41 8.23 8.58
N GLY A 50 26.23 8.81 8.39
CA GLY A 50 25.98 10.24 8.60
C GLY A 50 25.25 10.45 9.93
N GLU A 51 25.71 11.41 10.75
CA GLU A 51 24.96 11.83 11.93
C GLU A 51 23.57 12.36 11.48
N LEU A 52 22.52 11.69 11.95
CA LEU A 52 21.14 12.10 11.73
C LEU A 52 20.77 13.22 12.71
N ILE A 53 20.03 14.20 12.23
CA ILE A 53 19.40 15.23 13.03
C ILE A 53 17.88 15.12 12.91
N THR A 54 17.19 15.27 14.03
CA THR A 54 15.73 15.39 14.05
C THR A 54 15.34 16.84 13.78
N VAL A 55 14.53 17.07 12.75
CA VAL A 55 14.08 18.40 12.34
C VAL A 55 12.55 18.45 12.41
N PRO A 56 11.96 19.33 13.23
CA PRO A 56 10.53 19.62 13.18
C PRO A 56 10.14 20.19 11.81
N PHE A 57 8.99 19.81 11.26
CA PHE A 57 8.51 20.30 9.96
C PHE A 57 8.45 21.83 9.93
N SER A 58 8.07 22.47 11.04
CA SER A 58 8.05 23.93 11.19
C SER A 58 9.39 24.64 10.92
N GLN A 59 10.51 23.93 11.00
CA GLN A 59 11.85 24.45 10.69
C GLN A 59 12.24 24.24 9.22
N VAL A 60 11.52 23.38 8.49
CA VAL A 60 11.69 23.22 7.05
C VAL A 60 11.03 24.41 6.35
N PRO A 61 11.78 25.23 5.58
CA PRO A 61 11.22 26.41 4.94
C PRO A 61 10.24 26.07 3.82
N GLY A 62 9.42 27.05 3.43
CA GLY A 62 8.49 26.92 2.32
C GLY A 62 7.10 26.39 2.72
N LYS A 63 6.33 26.00 1.72
CA LYS A 63 5.04 25.32 1.88
C LYS A 63 5.27 23.89 2.38
N HIS A 64 4.33 23.41 3.20
CA HIS A 64 4.21 22.01 3.55
C HIS A 64 2.95 21.44 2.94
N VAL A 65 2.95 20.14 2.65
CA VAL A 65 1.75 19.45 2.17
C VAL A 65 0.68 19.51 3.26
N GLN A 66 -0.54 19.89 2.86
CA GLN A 66 -1.71 19.86 3.73
C GLN A 66 -2.88 19.26 2.95
N HIS A 67 -3.14 17.98 3.15
CA HIS A 67 -4.21 17.27 2.47
C HIS A 67 -4.89 16.27 3.41
N GLN A 68 -6.18 16.00 3.20
CA GLN A 68 -6.85 14.91 3.90
C GLN A 68 -6.15 13.58 3.55
N PHE A 69 -6.05 12.68 4.51
CA PHE A 69 -5.36 11.41 4.32
C PHE A 69 -5.90 10.34 5.26
N ASN A 70 -7.05 9.80 4.88
CA ASN A 70 -7.80 8.80 5.67
C ASN A 70 -8.20 7.57 4.84
N SER A 71 -7.93 7.58 3.53
CA SER A 71 -8.34 6.54 2.59
C SER A 71 -7.42 6.48 1.37
N ILE A 72 -7.60 5.44 0.55
CA ILE A 72 -6.95 5.32 -0.75
C ILE A 72 -7.39 6.41 -1.74
N ALA A 73 -8.65 6.87 -1.65
CA ALA A 73 -9.16 7.95 -2.49
C ALA A 73 -8.43 9.27 -2.20
N ASP A 74 -8.13 9.55 -0.93
CA ASP A 74 -7.33 10.71 -0.55
C ASP A 74 -5.92 10.66 -1.14
N GLY A 75 -5.28 9.48 -1.14
CA GLY A 75 -3.98 9.26 -1.77
C GLY A 75 -4.04 9.44 -3.29
N LEU A 76 -5.05 8.86 -3.95
CA LEU A 76 -5.25 8.97 -5.40
C LEU A 76 -5.54 10.41 -5.86
N ASN A 77 -6.20 11.22 -5.02
CA ASN A 77 -6.41 12.65 -5.28
C ASN A 77 -5.10 13.45 -5.32
N MET A 78 -4.02 12.94 -4.74
CA MET A 78 -2.67 13.51 -4.83
C MET A 78 -1.81 12.80 -5.88
N SER A 79 -2.23 11.64 -6.39
CA SER A 79 -1.48 10.88 -7.39
C SER A 79 -1.67 11.47 -8.79
N PRO A 80 -0.58 11.78 -9.51
CA PRO A 80 -0.63 12.02 -10.96
C PRO A 80 -1.33 10.88 -11.69
N GLU A 81 -2.01 11.19 -12.80
CA GLU A 81 -2.65 10.20 -13.67
C GLU A 81 -1.72 9.02 -14.06
N GLY A 82 -2.33 7.85 -14.32
CA GLY A 82 -1.60 6.66 -14.79
C GLY A 82 -1.20 5.66 -13.70
N VAL A 83 -1.70 5.81 -12.47
CA VAL A 83 -1.51 4.83 -11.39
C VAL A 83 -2.06 3.47 -11.81
N THR A 84 -1.22 2.44 -11.81
CA THR A 84 -1.60 1.05 -12.13
C THR A 84 -2.05 0.26 -10.91
N ASN A 85 -1.52 0.61 -9.74
CA ASN A 85 -1.91 0.05 -8.47
C ASN A 85 -1.63 1.05 -7.35
N ALA A 86 -2.46 1.03 -6.32
CA ALA A 86 -2.23 1.77 -5.10
C ALA A 86 -2.70 1.00 -3.89
N VAL A 87 -2.05 1.24 -2.75
CA VAL A 87 -2.37 0.62 -1.46
C VAL A 87 -2.38 1.70 -0.39
N TYR A 88 -3.40 1.68 0.46
CA TYR A 88 -3.48 2.49 1.68
C TYR A 88 -3.56 1.58 2.91
N VAL A 89 -2.84 1.93 3.98
CA VAL A 89 -2.87 1.22 5.26
C VAL A 89 -2.95 2.21 6.41
N ASP A 90 -3.87 1.95 7.34
CA ASP A 90 -3.97 2.60 8.64
C ASP A 90 -3.23 1.75 9.68
N LEU A 91 -1.98 2.10 9.96
CA LEU A 91 -1.06 1.33 10.81
C LEU A 91 -1.48 1.34 12.28
N GLN A 92 -2.27 2.34 12.72
CA GLN A 92 -2.82 2.35 14.07
C GLN A 92 -3.84 1.23 14.25
N LYS A 93 -4.59 0.91 13.18
CA LYS A 93 -5.59 -0.16 13.20
C LYS A 93 -5.02 -1.56 12.90
N THR A 94 -3.77 -1.67 12.44
CA THR A 94 -3.13 -2.98 12.30
C THR A 94 -2.73 -3.56 13.65
N ARG A 95 -2.46 -2.71 14.65
CA ARG A 95 -1.99 -3.11 15.98
C ARG A 95 -2.91 -4.14 16.66
N GLY A 96 -2.31 -5.23 17.14
CA GLY A 96 -3.02 -6.33 17.79
C GLY A 96 -3.91 -7.14 16.83
N THR A 97 -3.79 -6.93 15.52
CA THR A 97 -4.43 -7.75 14.49
C THR A 97 -3.38 -8.60 13.77
N PRO A 98 -3.78 -9.69 13.09
CA PRO A 98 -2.87 -10.45 12.25
C PRO A 98 -2.16 -9.63 11.16
N LEU A 99 -2.72 -8.46 10.78
CA LEU A 99 -2.13 -7.55 9.79
C LEU A 99 -0.91 -6.80 10.31
N GLU A 100 -0.70 -6.73 11.64
CA GLU A 100 0.51 -6.12 12.21
C GLU A 100 1.78 -6.84 11.72
N TYR A 101 1.74 -8.16 11.56
CA TYR A 101 2.87 -8.92 11.02
C TYR A 101 3.08 -8.73 9.52
N VAL A 102 2.03 -8.31 8.80
CA VAL A 102 2.02 -8.17 7.35
C VAL A 102 2.48 -6.78 6.93
N PHE A 103 1.86 -5.75 7.49
CA PHE A 103 2.12 -4.36 7.14
C PHE A 103 3.02 -3.64 8.13
N GLY A 104 3.31 -4.28 9.27
CA GLY A 104 3.93 -3.64 10.42
C GLY A 104 2.94 -2.89 11.30
N ASN A 105 3.50 -2.16 12.24
CA ASN A 105 2.85 -1.15 13.07
C ASN A 105 3.51 0.21 12.83
N GLU A 106 3.14 1.23 13.63
CA GLU A 106 3.62 2.60 13.42
C GLU A 106 5.16 2.74 13.47
N GLN A 107 5.82 1.86 14.25
CA GLN A 107 7.28 1.86 14.44
C GLN A 107 8.04 1.19 13.27
N THR A 108 7.38 0.28 12.54
CA THR A 108 8.04 -0.48 11.46
C THR A 108 8.53 0.44 10.36
N MET A 109 7.74 1.46 10.03
CA MET A 109 8.06 2.46 9.01
C MET A 109 9.11 3.46 9.48
N ASN A 110 9.10 3.84 10.77
CA ASN A 110 10.15 4.67 11.35
C ASN A 110 11.53 4.03 11.13
N THR A 111 11.64 2.72 11.38
CA THR A 111 12.88 1.97 11.20
C THR A 111 13.32 1.93 9.73
N SER A 112 12.38 1.72 8.80
CA SER A 112 12.69 1.58 7.36
C SER A 112 13.08 2.90 6.68
N PHE A 113 12.47 4.02 7.10
CA PHE A 113 12.68 5.32 6.47
C PHE A 113 13.48 6.30 7.33
N SER A 114 13.94 5.85 8.50
CA SER A 114 14.66 6.66 9.49
C SER A 114 13.95 8.00 9.69
N TYR A 115 12.67 7.98 10.07
CA TYR A 115 11.91 9.21 10.32
C TYR A 115 12.20 9.78 11.70
N GLY A 116 12.70 9.00 12.65
CA GLY A 116 12.78 9.39 14.05
C GLY A 116 11.41 9.39 14.76
N ALA A 117 10.31 9.34 13.99
CA ALA A 117 8.93 9.42 14.44
C ALA A 117 8.05 8.30 13.86
N ASP A 118 6.92 8.06 14.50
CA ASP A 118 5.98 7.01 14.13
C ASP A 118 5.16 7.40 12.89
N VAL A 119 4.91 6.42 12.00
CA VAL A 119 4.04 6.62 10.84
C VAL A 119 2.69 5.96 11.11
N THR A 120 1.63 6.74 11.20
CA THR A 120 0.30 6.20 11.54
C THR A 120 -0.48 5.70 10.32
N LYS A 121 -0.18 6.24 9.14
CA LYS A 121 -0.86 5.88 7.88
C LYS A 121 0.14 5.93 6.74
N ARG A 122 -0.01 5.01 5.79
CA ARG A 122 0.79 4.97 4.56
C ARG A 122 -0.08 4.80 3.35
N TYR A 123 0.38 5.36 2.24
CA TYR A 123 -0.15 5.12 0.91
C TYR A 123 1.01 4.95 -0.03
N GLY A 124 0.95 3.96 -0.91
CA GLY A 124 1.92 3.77 -1.98
C GLY A 124 1.19 3.67 -3.31
N ALA A 125 1.68 4.38 -4.32
CA ALA A 125 1.20 4.28 -5.70
C ALA A 125 2.34 3.83 -6.61
N SER A 126 2.01 3.02 -7.61
CA SER A 126 2.94 2.59 -8.65
C SER A 126 2.37 2.82 -10.04
N TYR A 127 3.29 2.93 -10.99
CA TYR A 127 3.03 3.20 -12.39
C TYR A 127 3.62 2.09 -13.25
N GLY A 128 3.11 1.91 -14.47
CA GLY A 128 3.52 0.82 -15.36
C GLY A 128 4.97 0.90 -15.87
N ASN A 129 5.65 2.03 -15.66
CA ASN A 129 7.06 2.27 -15.98
C ASN A 129 8.01 1.93 -14.83
N GLU A 130 7.51 1.23 -13.82
CA GLU A 130 8.26 0.93 -12.62
C GLU A 130 8.67 2.19 -11.82
N SER A 131 7.86 3.24 -11.84
CA SER A 131 8.01 4.34 -10.87
C SER A 131 6.92 4.30 -9.82
N GLY A 132 7.11 5.03 -8.74
CA GLY A 132 6.13 5.14 -7.67
C GLY A 132 6.47 6.26 -6.69
N PHE A 133 5.60 6.43 -5.71
CA PHE A 133 5.83 7.27 -4.55
C PHE A 133 5.03 6.77 -3.36
N GLU A 134 5.39 7.22 -2.17
CA GLU A 134 4.65 6.97 -0.95
C GLU A 134 4.25 8.27 -0.25
N LEU A 135 3.17 8.19 0.52
CA LEU A 135 2.68 9.23 1.41
C LEU A 135 2.61 8.68 2.82
N HIS A 136 3.15 9.44 3.78
CA HIS A 136 3.23 9.03 5.18
C HIS A 136 2.62 10.07 6.11
N GLN A 137 1.70 9.65 6.98
CA GLN A 137 1.22 10.48 8.07
C GLN A 137 2.15 10.33 9.27
N ILE A 138 2.81 11.43 9.64
CA ILE A 138 3.68 11.51 10.82
C ILE A 138 3.04 12.51 11.79
N PRO A 139 2.34 12.05 12.85
CA PRO A 139 1.63 12.92 13.78
C PRO A 139 2.53 13.94 14.50
N GLU A 140 3.76 13.54 14.83
CA GLU A 140 4.73 14.36 15.54
C GLU A 140 5.23 15.54 14.70
N GLN A 141 5.05 15.48 13.37
CA GLN A 141 5.50 16.49 12.42
C GLN A 141 7.00 16.79 12.56
N GLU A 142 7.81 15.74 12.66
CA GLU A 142 9.26 15.79 12.68
C GLU A 142 9.85 14.68 11.82
N ILE A 143 11.11 14.85 11.40
CA ILE A 143 11.81 13.93 10.52
C ILE A 143 13.30 13.91 10.81
N ASP A 144 13.86 12.72 10.91
CA ASP A 144 15.31 12.51 10.92
C ASP A 144 15.87 12.62 9.50
N MET A 145 16.93 13.43 9.36
CA MET A 145 17.64 13.59 8.11
C MET A 145 19.14 13.74 8.33
N PRO A 146 19.99 13.36 7.36
CA PRO A 146 21.42 13.65 7.44
C PRO A 146 21.71 15.13 7.71
N LEU A 147 22.69 15.44 8.57
CA LEU A 147 23.07 16.82 8.90
C LEU A 147 23.30 17.74 7.68
N ASN A 148 23.82 17.17 6.58
CA ASN A 148 24.13 17.89 5.35
C ASN A 148 23.08 17.67 4.24
N THR A 149 21.82 17.41 4.61
CA THR A 149 20.72 17.19 3.65
C THR A 149 20.66 18.30 2.62
N GLN A 150 20.86 17.92 1.35
CA GLN A 150 20.66 18.82 0.23
C GLN A 150 19.17 19.11 0.06
N ALA A 151 18.85 20.33 -0.36
CA ALA A 151 17.49 20.78 -0.47
C ALA A 151 17.30 21.57 -1.77
N MET A 152 16.22 21.26 -2.50
CA MET A 152 15.86 21.90 -3.76
C MET A 152 14.48 22.59 -3.63
N PRO A 153 14.40 23.92 -3.83
CA PRO A 153 13.10 24.61 -3.84
C PRO A 153 12.33 24.29 -5.13
N TYR A 154 11.03 24.03 -5.04
CA TYR A 154 10.15 23.78 -6.18
C TYR A 154 8.70 24.16 -5.86
N GLU A 155 8.07 25.02 -6.67
CA GLU A 155 6.69 25.52 -6.47
C GLU A 155 6.36 26.04 -5.04
N GLY A 156 7.40 26.55 -4.36
CA GLY A 156 7.33 27.05 -2.99
C GLY A 156 7.52 25.99 -1.90
N TYR A 157 7.64 24.70 -2.24
CA TYR A 157 8.02 23.62 -1.33
C TYR A 157 9.54 23.49 -1.25
N GLN A 158 10.00 22.83 -0.20
CA GLN A 158 11.39 22.39 -0.06
C GLN A 158 11.46 20.87 -0.25
N ILE A 159 12.06 20.42 -1.35
CA ILE A 159 12.30 18.99 -1.62
C ILE A 159 13.66 18.63 -1.01
N LEU A 160 13.68 17.64 -0.14
CA LEU A 160 14.82 17.21 0.68
C LEU A 160 15.42 15.92 0.12
N ASP A 161 16.72 15.90 -0.11
CA ASP A 161 17.46 14.69 -0.48
C ASP A 161 17.74 13.84 0.75
N ARG A 162 17.05 12.70 0.89
CA ARG A 162 17.20 11.84 2.07
C ARG A 162 18.51 11.07 2.09
N THR A 163 19.23 11.02 0.97
CA THR A 163 20.43 10.17 0.80
C THR A 163 21.67 10.92 0.32
N ASN A 164 21.60 12.26 0.29
CA ASN A 164 22.68 13.15 -0.15
C ASN A 164 23.30 12.75 -1.50
N GLY A 165 22.45 12.42 -2.46
CA GLY A 165 22.80 12.09 -3.84
C GLY A 165 23.19 10.63 -4.05
N THR A 166 23.14 9.79 -3.01
CA THR A 166 23.47 8.36 -3.13
C THR A 166 22.39 7.59 -3.90
N TYR A 167 21.13 7.87 -3.59
CA TYR A 167 19.96 7.27 -4.24
C TYR A 167 18.98 8.36 -4.64
N ASN A 168 18.12 8.06 -5.62
CA ASN A 168 17.07 8.98 -6.04
C ASN A 168 15.86 8.90 -5.08
N ILE A 169 16.06 9.31 -3.83
CA ILE A 169 15.03 9.27 -2.78
C ILE A 169 14.90 10.67 -2.16
N TRP A 170 13.78 11.29 -2.46
CA TRP A 170 13.49 12.67 -2.11
C TRP A 170 12.22 12.74 -1.29
N ASN A 171 12.16 13.72 -0.40
CA ASN A 171 11.03 13.90 0.51
C ASN A 171 10.54 15.34 0.52
N VAL A 172 9.24 15.51 0.72
CA VAL A 172 8.62 16.80 1.05
C VAL A 172 7.85 16.60 2.34
N VAL A 173 8.07 17.50 3.30
CA VAL A 173 7.40 17.43 4.60
C VAL A 173 5.97 17.96 4.53
N GLY A 174 5.13 17.42 5.41
CA GLY A 174 3.75 17.83 5.54
C GLY A 174 2.86 16.71 6.07
N SER A 175 1.55 16.92 5.96
CA SER A 175 0.52 16.00 6.41
C SER A 175 -0.40 15.69 5.22
N PRO A 176 -0.15 14.59 4.48
CA PRO A 176 0.95 13.63 4.66
C PRO A 176 2.27 14.12 4.05
N SER A 177 3.40 13.51 4.46
CA SER A 177 4.71 13.73 3.85
C SER A 177 4.84 12.87 2.59
N ILE A 178 5.46 13.41 1.54
CA ILE A 178 5.66 12.72 0.25
C ILE A 178 7.07 12.14 0.22
N ILE A 179 7.26 10.92 -0.28
CA ILE A 179 8.59 10.34 -0.53
C ILE A 179 8.64 9.55 -1.84
N GLY A 180 9.74 9.66 -2.58
CA GLY A 180 9.98 8.88 -3.79
C GLY A 180 11.08 9.47 -4.67
N PRO A 181 11.24 8.96 -5.90
CA PRO A 181 12.08 9.58 -6.92
C PRO A 181 11.69 11.04 -7.17
N ILE A 182 12.68 11.89 -7.45
CA ILE A 182 12.47 13.34 -7.61
C ILE A 182 11.34 13.68 -8.58
N GLN A 183 11.25 12.97 -9.71
CA GLN A 183 10.21 13.21 -10.71
C GLN A 183 8.81 12.86 -10.19
N SER A 184 8.67 11.76 -9.43
CA SER A 184 7.40 11.40 -8.81
C SER A 184 6.96 12.46 -7.79
N VAL A 185 7.91 12.94 -6.96
CA VAL A 185 7.64 13.98 -5.96
C VAL A 185 7.20 15.29 -6.64
N VAL A 186 7.90 15.69 -7.70
CA VAL A 186 7.56 16.86 -8.51
C VAL A 186 6.17 16.74 -9.11
N SER A 187 5.81 15.59 -9.68
CA SER A 187 4.49 15.39 -10.27
C SER A 187 3.37 15.40 -9.22
N VAL A 188 3.58 14.83 -8.02
CA VAL A 188 2.63 14.95 -6.91
C VAL A 188 2.44 16.41 -6.49
N ILE A 189 3.51 17.20 -6.39
CA ILE A 189 3.40 18.65 -6.17
C ILE A 189 2.62 19.32 -7.32
N GLY A 190 2.88 18.90 -8.57
CA GLY A 190 2.16 19.36 -9.74
C GLY A 190 0.65 19.18 -9.61
N VAL A 191 0.19 18.04 -9.10
CA VAL A 191 -1.23 17.78 -8.80
C VAL A 191 -1.74 18.71 -7.71
N LEU A 192 -1.01 18.84 -6.59
CA LEU A 192 -1.41 19.68 -5.45
C LEU A 192 -1.54 21.17 -5.81
N GLU A 193 -0.70 21.66 -6.74
CA GLU A 193 -0.73 23.04 -7.21
C GLU A 193 -1.68 23.25 -8.41
N GLY A 194 -2.33 22.18 -8.91
CA GLY A 194 -3.27 22.24 -10.03
C GLY A 194 -2.61 22.36 -11.41
N ASN A 195 -1.32 22.04 -11.51
CA ASN A 195 -0.55 22.01 -12.75
C ASN A 195 -0.61 20.65 -13.46
N GLU A 196 -0.93 19.58 -12.73
CA GLU A 196 -1.14 18.22 -13.25
C GLU A 196 -2.52 17.69 -12.80
N THR A 197 -3.05 16.73 -13.56
CA THR A 197 -4.34 16.10 -13.24
C THR A 197 -4.13 14.95 -12.24
N SER A 198 -4.99 14.88 -11.24
CA SER A 198 -5.03 13.74 -10.31
C SER A 198 -5.64 12.49 -10.94
N THR A 199 -5.31 11.33 -10.42
CA THR A 199 -5.89 10.06 -10.87
C THR A 199 -7.39 10.02 -10.60
N THR A 200 -8.16 9.75 -11.65
CA THR A 200 -9.62 9.55 -11.59
C THR A 200 -10.07 8.19 -12.11
N GLU A 201 -9.14 7.35 -12.58
CA GLU A 201 -9.42 6.09 -13.26
C GLU A 201 -10.22 5.10 -12.40
N TYR A 202 -10.05 5.16 -11.08
CA TYR A 202 -10.71 4.27 -10.11
C TYR A 202 -12.05 4.81 -9.59
N ASN A 203 -12.53 5.96 -10.05
CA ASN A 203 -13.75 6.58 -9.53
C ASN A 203 -14.97 5.66 -9.62
N GLN A 204 -15.07 4.85 -10.67
CA GLN A 204 -16.18 3.93 -10.84
C GLN A 204 -16.20 2.85 -9.75
N VAL A 205 -15.07 2.20 -9.47
CA VAL A 205 -14.99 1.18 -8.39
C VAL A 205 -15.10 1.81 -7.00
N LEU A 206 -14.45 2.95 -6.77
CA LEU A 206 -14.45 3.64 -5.48
C LEU A 206 -15.82 4.21 -5.12
N SER A 207 -16.63 4.61 -6.10
CA SER A 207 -18.01 5.07 -5.87
C SER A 207 -18.92 4.01 -5.25
N GLN A 208 -18.54 2.73 -5.36
CA GLN A 208 -19.28 1.59 -4.82
C GLN A 208 -18.72 1.11 -3.47
N ALA A 209 -17.60 1.67 -3.02
CA ALA A 209 -16.92 1.31 -1.79
C ALA A 209 -17.38 2.19 -0.62
N ASP A 210 -17.35 1.61 0.58
CA ASP A 210 -17.41 2.38 1.82
C ASP A 210 -15.96 2.53 2.32
N LEU A 211 -15.38 3.72 2.17
CA LEU A 211 -13.96 3.95 2.40
C LEU A 211 -13.61 4.19 3.88
N GLU A 212 -14.60 4.42 4.75
CA GLU A 212 -14.32 4.78 6.13
C GLU A 212 -13.95 3.56 6.99
N GLY A 213 -13.06 3.76 7.96
CA GLY A 213 -12.76 2.74 8.96
C GLY A 213 -11.90 1.55 8.49
N SER A 214 -11.53 1.47 7.20
CA SER A 214 -10.66 0.40 6.70
C SER A 214 -9.28 0.42 7.35
N ILE A 215 -8.73 -0.78 7.57
CA ILE A 215 -7.35 -1.02 7.98
C ILE A 215 -6.45 -1.00 6.74
N TYR A 216 -6.95 -1.58 5.66
CA TYR A 216 -6.25 -1.76 4.39
C TYR A 216 -7.23 -1.47 3.25
N GLN A 217 -6.72 -0.82 2.20
CA GLN A 217 -7.41 -0.60 0.95
C GLN A 217 -6.41 -0.77 -0.20
N GLU A 218 -6.89 -1.26 -1.33
CA GLU A 218 -6.10 -1.45 -2.54
C GLU A 218 -6.96 -1.20 -3.77
N VAL A 219 -6.35 -0.60 -4.78
CA VAL A 219 -6.88 -0.61 -6.15
C VAL A 219 -5.81 -1.11 -7.10
N VAL A 220 -6.24 -1.86 -8.12
CA VAL A 220 -5.35 -2.33 -9.18
C VAL A 220 -6.09 -2.29 -10.52
N LYS A 221 -5.37 -1.93 -11.57
CA LYS A 221 -5.80 -1.93 -12.95
C LYS A 221 -5.05 -3.00 -13.73
N ARG A 222 -5.78 -3.73 -14.59
CA ARG A 222 -5.17 -4.65 -15.55
C ARG A 222 -4.35 -3.89 -16.57
N THR A 223 -3.09 -4.25 -16.68
CA THR A 223 -2.14 -3.81 -17.69
C THR A 223 -1.74 -4.99 -18.58
N ASN A 224 -1.00 -4.72 -19.65
CA ASN A 224 -0.47 -5.77 -20.52
C ASN A 224 0.53 -6.71 -19.81
N SER A 225 1.10 -6.28 -18.66
CA SER A 225 2.04 -7.07 -17.87
C SER A 225 1.37 -7.79 -16.68
N SER A 226 0.05 -7.64 -16.50
CA SER A 226 -0.70 -8.20 -15.37
C SER A 226 -1.84 -9.12 -15.86
N GLU A 227 -1.49 -10.13 -16.66
CA GLU A 227 -2.45 -11.07 -17.24
C GLU A 227 -3.22 -11.89 -16.19
N GLU A 228 -2.68 -12.02 -14.97
CA GLU A 228 -3.32 -12.72 -13.86
C GLU A 228 -4.56 -11.99 -13.33
N ILE A 229 -4.61 -10.65 -13.46
CA ILE A 229 -5.74 -9.87 -12.96
C ILE A 229 -6.98 -10.18 -13.79
N SER A 230 -7.99 -10.80 -13.18
CA SER A 230 -9.23 -11.25 -13.84
C SER A 230 -10.36 -10.21 -13.89
N ALA A 231 -10.03 -8.92 -13.83
CA ALA A 231 -10.94 -7.80 -14.04
C ALA A 231 -10.19 -6.63 -14.67
N GLU A 232 -10.88 -5.70 -15.33
CA GLU A 232 -10.24 -4.48 -15.86
C GLU A 232 -9.65 -3.64 -14.72
N GLN A 233 -10.39 -3.52 -13.62
CA GLN A 233 -9.92 -2.91 -12.38
C GLN A 233 -10.57 -3.64 -11.20
N TYR A 234 -9.92 -3.59 -10.04
CA TYR A 234 -10.57 -3.96 -8.80
C TYR A 234 -10.20 -3.02 -7.65
N TYR A 235 -11.10 -2.94 -6.69
CA TYR A 235 -10.88 -2.40 -5.35
C TYR A 235 -11.02 -3.53 -4.33
N ARG A 236 -10.21 -3.49 -3.28
CA ARG A 236 -10.32 -4.39 -2.13
C ARG A 236 -10.06 -3.65 -0.83
N ASP A 237 -10.83 -3.93 0.20
CA ASP A 237 -10.57 -3.44 1.55
C ASP A 237 -10.71 -4.49 2.64
N LEU A 238 -10.21 -4.16 3.83
CA LEU A 238 -10.39 -4.96 5.02
C LEU A 238 -10.71 -4.06 6.22
N LYS A 239 -11.83 -4.35 6.87
CA LYS A 239 -12.32 -3.69 8.09
C LYS A 239 -12.38 -4.70 9.22
N LYS A 240 -12.10 -4.24 10.44
CA LYS A 240 -12.41 -4.98 11.66
C LYS A 240 -13.76 -4.49 12.19
N LEU A 241 -14.62 -5.42 12.58
CA LEU A 241 -15.94 -5.15 13.12
C LEU A 241 -15.91 -5.12 14.66
N ASP A 242 -16.93 -4.51 15.26
CA ASP A 242 -17.02 -4.32 16.72
C ASP A 242 -17.10 -5.65 17.50
N ASP A 243 -17.61 -6.71 16.86
CA ASP A 243 -17.68 -8.06 17.42
C ASP A 243 -16.35 -8.82 17.35
N GLY A 244 -15.30 -8.19 16.83
CA GLY A 244 -13.97 -8.76 16.66
C GLY A 244 -13.78 -9.57 15.38
N SER A 245 -14.83 -9.76 14.58
CA SER A 245 -14.74 -10.33 13.24
C SER A 245 -14.20 -9.30 12.23
N TYR A 246 -14.09 -9.73 10.99
CA TYR A 246 -13.57 -8.92 9.89
C TYR A 246 -14.58 -8.89 8.75
N MET A 247 -14.47 -7.85 7.93
CA MET A 247 -15.22 -7.70 6.69
C MET A 247 -14.26 -7.28 5.58
N GLN A 248 -14.28 -8.02 4.47
CA GLN A 248 -13.58 -7.64 3.25
C GLN A 248 -14.60 -7.31 2.16
N THR A 249 -14.42 -6.15 1.55
CA THR A 249 -15.15 -5.76 0.33
C THR A 249 -14.21 -5.92 -0.86
N SER A 250 -14.65 -6.64 -1.89
CA SER A 250 -13.99 -6.68 -3.21
C SER A 250 -14.97 -6.15 -4.26
N ILE A 251 -14.51 -5.25 -5.12
CA ILE A 251 -15.32 -4.63 -6.18
C ILE A 251 -14.55 -4.77 -7.48
N TYR A 252 -15.14 -5.46 -8.46
CA TYR A 252 -14.52 -5.73 -9.74
C TYR A 252 -15.25 -4.95 -10.83
N LEU A 253 -14.50 -4.24 -11.67
CA LEU A 253 -14.98 -3.58 -12.88
C LEU A 253 -14.67 -4.46 -14.09
N ASN A 254 -15.69 -4.75 -14.90
CA ASN A 254 -15.62 -5.66 -16.04
C ASN A 254 -14.88 -6.97 -15.67
N PRO A 255 -15.33 -7.72 -14.64
CA PRO A 255 -14.71 -8.99 -14.30
C PRO A 255 -14.85 -10.00 -15.42
N ASP A 256 -13.83 -10.84 -15.61
CA ASP A 256 -13.93 -11.98 -16.50
C ASP A 256 -15.04 -12.92 -15.99
N PRO A 257 -15.76 -13.63 -16.89
CA PRO A 257 -16.87 -14.50 -16.50
C PRO A 257 -16.51 -15.52 -15.41
N GLU A 258 -15.28 -16.02 -15.43
CA GLU A 258 -14.75 -16.99 -14.47
C GLU A 258 -14.80 -16.49 -13.02
N ILE A 259 -14.59 -15.18 -12.78
CA ILE A 259 -14.69 -14.60 -11.44
C ILE A 259 -16.11 -14.73 -10.90
N ASN A 260 -17.12 -14.41 -11.71
CA ASN A 260 -18.52 -14.46 -11.29
C ASN A 260 -18.99 -15.90 -11.05
N GLU A 261 -18.54 -16.84 -11.88
CA GLU A 261 -18.81 -18.27 -11.68
C GLU A 261 -18.18 -18.79 -10.37
N LYS A 262 -16.93 -18.40 -10.11
CA LYS A 262 -16.18 -18.77 -8.90
C LYS A 262 -16.83 -18.20 -7.64
N ILE A 263 -17.20 -16.93 -7.64
CA ILE A 263 -17.94 -16.29 -6.53
C ILE A 263 -19.25 -17.04 -6.25
N SER A 264 -20.02 -17.34 -7.30
CA SER A 264 -21.30 -18.05 -7.17
C SER A 264 -21.13 -19.46 -6.60
N ALA A 265 -20.10 -20.18 -7.06
CA ALA A 265 -19.78 -21.52 -6.57
C ALA A 265 -19.38 -21.52 -5.10
N TYR A 266 -18.55 -20.57 -4.67
CA TYR A 266 -18.17 -20.47 -3.25
C TYR A 266 -19.31 -19.98 -2.37
N GLN A 267 -20.12 -19.04 -2.84
CA GLN A 267 -21.29 -18.57 -2.09
C GLN A 267 -22.22 -19.72 -1.68
N ALA A 268 -22.46 -20.70 -2.56
CA ALA A 268 -23.38 -21.81 -2.33
C ALA A 268 -23.05 -22.65 -1.09
N ASN A 269 -21.77 -22.81 -0.75
CA ASN A 269 -21.31 -23.62 0.40
C ASN A 269 -20.61 -22.76 1.48
N SER A 270 -20.83 -21.44 1.47
CA SER A 270 -20.12 -20.49 2.34
C SER A 270 -20.32 -20.75 3.84
N SER A 271 -21.53 -21.15 4.25
CA SER A 271 -21.84 -21.47 5.65
C SER A 271 -21.05 -22.67 6.19
N GLU A 272 -20.70 -23.64 5.35
CA GLU A 272 -19.86 -24.78 5.75
C GLU A 272 -18.42 -24.36 6.06
N ARG A 273 -17.97 -23.23 5.48
CA ARG A 273 -16.66 -22.62 5.73
C ARG A 273 -16.71 -21.51 6.78
N GLY A 274 -17.87 -21.25 7.39
CA GLY A 274 -18.02 -20.21 8.41
C GLY A 274 -17.94 -18.78 7.86
N VAL A 275 -18.18 -18.57 6.56
CA VAL A 275 -18.11 -17.25 5.92
C VAL A 275 -19.51 -16.80 5.52
N THR A 276 -19.82 -15.53 5.75
CA THR A 276 -21.02 -14.90 5.20
C THR A 276 -20.69 -14.18 3.91
N TYR A 277 -21.52 -14.38 2.89
CA TYR A 277 -21.37 -13.77 1.57
C TYR A 277 -22.53 -12.82 1.28
N ASN A 278 -22.21 -11.65 0.74
CA ASN A 278 -23.17 -10.76 0.11
C ASN A 278 -22.62 -10.33 -1.26
N VAL A 279 -23.31 -10.71 -2.33
CA VAL A 279 -22.90 -10.48 -3.71
C VAL A 279 -23.93 -9.61 -4.39
N THR A 280 -23.47 -8.52 -4.99
CA THR A 280 -24.28 -7.64 -5.83
C THR A 280 -23.62 -7.56 -7.21
N ILE A 281 -24.36 -7.91 -8.25
CA ILE A 281 -23.92 -7.80 -9.65
C ILE A 281 -24.81 -6.75 -10.31
N SER A 282 -24.20 -5.69 -10.84
CA SER A 282 -24.90 -4.60 -11.51
C SER A 282 -24.12 -4.18 -12.75
N GLU A 283 -24.70 -4.40 -13.93
CA GLU A 283 -24.09 -4.10 -15.23
C GLU A 283 -22.69 -4.71 -15.35
N ASN A 284 -21.66 -3.86 -15.28
CA ASN A 284 -20.26 -4.23 -15.39
C ASN A 284 -19.52 -4.28 -14.04
N ILE A 285 -20.22 -4.16 -12.91
CA ILE A 285 -19.64 -4.21 -11.57
C ILE A 285 -20.12 -5.46 -10.84
N THR A 286 -19.17 -6.20 -10.28
CA THR A 286 -19.43 -7.23 -9.27
C THR A 286 -18.86 -6.77 -7.94
N LYS A 287 -19.73 -6.60 -6.93
CA LYS A 287 -19.34 -6.32 -5.55
C LYS A 287 -19.57 -7.56 -4.69
N LEU A 288 -18.51 -7.98 -4.01
CA LEU A 288 -18.50 -9.06 -3.04
C LEU A 288 -18.16 -8.50 -1.67
N VAL A 289 -18.98 -8.80 -0.68
CA VAL A 289 -18.68 -8.55 0.73
C VAL A 289 -18.65 -9.90 1.44
N ILE A 290 -17.50 -10.20 2.07
CA ILE A 290 -17.35 -11.38 2.93
C ILE A 290 -17.13 -10.93 4.37
N SER A 291 -17.75 -11.62 5.32
CA SER A 291 -17.53 -11.40 6.75
C SER A 291 -17.34 -12.70 7.50
N SER A 292 -16.30 -12.77 8.33
CA SER A 292 -15.94 -13.93 9.16
C SER A 292 -14.79 -13.55 10.11
N ASP A 293 -14.23 -14.52 10.82
CA ASP A 293 -12.92 -14.36 11.46
C ASP A 293 -11.80 -14.16 10.41
N PHE A 294 -10.65 -13.66 10.85
CA PHE A 294 -9.53 -13.32 9.95
C PHE A 294 -9.00 -14.52 9.16
N GLU A 295 -8.87 -15.70 9.78
CA GLU A 295 -8.32 -16.88 9.12
C GLU A 295 -9.25 -17.36 8.02
N SER A 296 -10.56 -17.36 8.29
CA SER A 296 -11.59 -17.71 7.31
C SER A 296 -11.62 -16.71 6.14
N ILE A 297 -11.58 -15.40 6.39
CA ILE A 297 -11.49 -14.39 5.32
C ILE A 297 -10.22 -14.58 4.48
N TYR A 298 -9.07 -14.76 5.12
CA TYR A 298 -7.80 -14.95 4.41
C TYR A 298 -7.84 -16.17 3.48
N ASN A 299 -8.34 -17.31 3.99
CA ASN A 299 -8.48 -18.52 3.19
C ASN A 299 -9.44 -18.31 2.02
N GLU A 300 -10.57 -17.63 2.27
CA GLU A 300 -11.57 -17.35 1.24
C GLU A 300 -11.03 -16.42 0.15
N SER A 301 -10.26 -15.39 0.53
CA SER A 301 -9.61 -14.47 -0.41
C SER A 301 -8.58 -15.15 -1.30
N ASN A 302 -7.81 -16.11 -0.77
CA ASN A 302 -6.88 -16.92 -1.58
C ASN A 302 -7.61 -17.90 -2.50
N LEU A 303 -8.76 -18.42 -2.07
CA LEU A 303 -9.59 -19.22 -2.95
C LEU A 303 -10.14 -18.37 -4.09
N LEU A 304 -10.47 -17.10 -3.84
CA LEU A 304 -11.04 -16.19 -4.82
C LEU A 304 -10.01 -15.49 -5.71
N SER A 305 -8.76 -15.34 -5.27
CA SER A 305 -7.68 -14.83 -6.13
C SER A 305 -7.53 -15.71 -7.37
N ILE A 306 -7.56 -15.07 -8.53
CA ILE A 306 -7.16 -15.62 -9.83
C ILE A 306 -5.96 -14.79 -10.26
#